data_AF-A0A431PWJ7-F1
#
_entry.id   AF-A0A431PWJ7-F1
#
_cell.length_a   1.000
_cell.length_b   1.000
_cell.length_c   1.000
_cell.angle_alpha   90.00
_cell.angle_beta   90.00
_cell.angle_gamma   90.00
#
_symmetry.space_group_name_H-M   'P 1'
#
loop_
_entity.id
_entity.type
_entity.pdbx_description
1 polymer ?
#
loop_
_entity_poly.entity_id
_entity_poly.type
_entity_poly.pdbx_seq_one_letter_code
_entity_poly.pdbx_strand_id
1 'polypeptide(L)'
;MQLTSAEAAQLKKIIAIAEALLEKAGAKQEKSGRSEGGNGTRIRRSGKDLAAFRKMLKAERKAGVPVAKLAKKHGISPSYIYQLG
;
A
#
# COMPACT_ATOMS: atom_id res chain seq x y z
N MET A 1 42.54 -14.54 -21.24
CA MET A 1 42.55 -14.39 -19.76
C MET A 1 41.71 -15.50 -19.18
N GLN A 2 42.35 -16.59 -18.70
CA GLN A 2 41.62 -17.63 -17.97
C GLN A 2 41.63 -17.24 -16.50
N LEU A 3 40.45 -17.14 -15.90
CA LEU A 3 40.31 -16.84 -14.48
C LEU A 3 40.88 -18.01 -13.68
N THR A 4 41.72 -17.70 -12.70
CA THR A 4 42.20 -18.68 -11.73
C THR A 4 41.03 -19.21 -10.90
N SER A 5 41.16 -20.42 -10.36
CA SER A 5 40.10 -21.03 -9.53
C SER A 5 39.73 -20.17 -8.31
N ALA A 6 40.68 -19.41 -7.78
CA ALA A 6 40.48 -18.46 -6.68
C ALA A 6 39.62 -17.26 -7.11
N GLU A 7 39.88 -16.67 -8.28
CA GLU A 7 39.11 -15.55 -8.83
C GLU A 7 37.67 -15.97 -9.15
N ALA A 8 37.49 -17.18 -9.70
CA ALA A 8 36.16 -17.74 -9.94
C ALA A 8 35.38 -17.95 -8.63
N ALA A 9 36.05 -18.38 -7.56
CA ALA A 9 35.42 -18.53 -6.23
C ALA A 9 35.05 -17.17 -5.61
N GLN A 10 35.88 -16.14 -5.79
CA GLN A 10 35.56 -14.79 -5.34
C GLN A 10 34.36 -14.20 -6.08
N LEU A 11 34.29 -14.39 -7.40
CA LEU A 11 33.13 -13.97 -8.20
C LEU A 11 31.83 -14.62 -7.73
N LYS A 12 31.84 -15.93 -7.46
CA LYS A 12 30.67 -16.63 -6.91
C LYS A 12 30.21 -16.05 -5.57
N LYS A 13 31.13 -15.66 -4.70
CA LYS A 13 30.80 -15.01 -3.42
C LYS A 13 30.17 -13.62 -3.62
N ILE A 14 30.70 -12.84 -4.56
CA ILE A 14 30.16 -11.50 -4.88
C ILE A 14 28.74 -11.62 -5.43
N ILE A 15 28.49 -12.59 -6.33
CA ILE A 15 27.16 -12.86 -6.89
C ILE A 15 26.18 -13.22 -5.78
N ALA A 16 26.54 -14.14 -4.87
CA ALA A 16 25.67 -14.53 -3.76
C ALA A 16 25.33 -13.36 -2.82
N ILE A 17 26.29 -12.46 -2.56
CA ILE A 17 26.06 -11.26 -1.75
C ILE A 17 25.13 -10.28 -2.49
N ALA A 18 25.31 -10.09 -3.79
CA ALA A 18 24.48 -9.22 -4.60
C ALA A 18 23.02 -9.72 -4.68
N GLU A 19 22.82 -11.03 -4.87
CA GLU A 19 21.50 -11.66 -4.84
C GLU A 19 20.82 -11.48 -3.48
N ALA A 20 21.54 -11.72 -2.37
CA ALA A 20 21.00 -11.52 -1.03
C ALA A 20 20.65 -10.05 -0.73
N LEU A 21 21.39 -9.09 -1.29
CA LEU A 21 21.08 -7.67 -1.18
C LEU A 21 19.87 -7.28 -2.02
N LEU A 22 19.73 -7.82 -3.23
CA LEU A 22 18.57 -7.60 -4.10
C LEU A 22 17.30 -8.21 -3.49
N GLU A 23 17.37 -9.41 -2.91
CA GLU A 23 16.25 -10.01 -2.19
C GLU A 23 15.85 -9.17 -0.97
N LYS A 24 16.81 -8.70 -0.18
CA LYS A 24 16.54 -7.81 0.96
C LYS A 24 16.00 -6.44 0.52
N ALA A 25 16.42 -5.93 -0.62
CA ALA A 25 15.91 -4.69 -1.20
C ALA A 25 14.48 -4.86 -1.73
N GLY A 26 14.21 -5.96 -2.45
CA GLY A 26 12.88 -6.32 -2.93
C GLY A 26 11.90 -6.60 -1.78
N ALA A 27 12.34 -7.28 -0.72
CA ALA A 27 11.53 -7.57 0.47
C ALA A 27 11.26 -6.33 1.35
N LYS A 28 12.07 -5.26 1.24
CA LYS A 28 11.85 -3.99 1.96
C LYS A 28 10.98 -2.99 1.18
N GLN A 29 10.62 -3.30 -0.06
CA GLN A 29 9.82 -2.41 -0.90
C GLN A 29 8.30 -2.60 -0.74
N GLU A 30 7.84 -3.17 0.39
CA GLU A 30 6.40 -3.22 0.72
C GLU A 30 5.97 -2.28 1.85
N LYS A 31 6.87 -1.58 2.55
CA LYS A 31 6.47 -0.67 3.64
C LYS A 31 7.34 0.57 3.74
N SER A 32 7.31 1.40 2.70
CA SER A 32 7.58 2.83 2.90
C SER A 32 6.48 3.63 2.20
N GLY A 33 5.83 4.50 2.98
CA GLY A 33 4.62 5.19 2.58
C GLY A 33 4.83 6.04 1.33
N ARG A 34 4.26 5.59 0.22
CA ARG A 34 3.84 6.47 -0.86
C ARG A 34 2.54 5.92 -1.39
N SER A 35 1.46 6.65 -1.09
CA SER A 35 0.14 6.41 -1.64
C SER A 35 0.24 6.27 -3.15
N GLU A 36 -0.06 5.07 -3.63
CA GLU A 36 -0.24 4.77 -5.03
C GLU A 36 -1.30 5.74 -5.59
N GLY A 37 -0.82 6.71 -6.36
CA GLY A 37 -1.66 7.65 -7.07
C GLY A 37 -2.57 6.85 -8.00
N GLY A 38 -3.86 6.88 -7.68
CA GLY A 38 -4.82 5.91 -8.18
C GLY A 38 -4.91 5.85 -9.70
N ASN A 39 -4.76 4.64 -10.21
CA ASN A 39 -5.41 4.20 -11.44
C ASN A 39 -6.61 3.29 -11.11
N GLY A 40 -7.34 3.63 -10.03
CA GLY A 40 -8.66 3.08 -9.76
C GLY A 40 -9.68 4.02 -10.38
N THR A 41 -10.40 3.54 -11.39
CA THR A 41 -11.51 4.25 -12.03
C THR A 41 -12.35 4.92 -10.94
N ARG A 42 -12.31 6.25 -10.87
CA ARG A 42 -12.98 7.00 -9.80
C ARG A 42 -14.48 6.79 -9.95
N ILE A 43 -15.04 5.85 -9.19
CA ILE A 43 -16.48 5.59 -9.17
C ILE A 43 -17.15 6.82 -8.54
N ARG A 44 -17.67 7.71 -9.37
CA ARG A 44 -18.51 8.82 -8.94
C ARG A 44 -19.84 8.24 -8.44
N ARG A 45 -20.04 8.26 -7.12
CA ARG A 45 -21.35 7.94 -6.53
C ARG A 45 -22.34 9.05 -6.89
N SER A 46 -23.57 8.68 -7.22
CA SER A 46 -24.62 9.64 -7.50
C SER A 46 -24.94 10.47 -6.25
N GLY A 47 -25.43 11.71 -6.41
CA GLY A 47 -25.65 12.63 -5.29
C GLY A 47 -26.61 12.11 -4.22
N LYS A 48 -27.60 11.28 -4.60
CA LYS A 48 -28.55 10.64 -3.67
C LYS A 48 -27.86 9.58 -2.80
N ASP A 49 -27.01 8.76 -3.40
CA ASP A 49 -26.24 7.72 -2.70
C ASP A 49 -25.24 8.33 -1.71
N LEU A 50 -24.71 9.51 -2.05
CA LEU A 50 -23.76 10.24 -1.20
C LEU A 50 -24.42 10.74 0.10
N ALA A 51 -25.67 11.22 0.03
CA ALA A 51 -26.40 11.67 1.21
C ALA A 51 -26.73 10.52 2.17
N ALA A 52 -27.17 9.37 1.65
CA ALA A 52 -27.39 8.15 2.43
C ALA A 52 -26.07 7.66 3.08
N PHE A 53 -24.99 7.67 2.31
CA PHE A 53 -23.66 7.30 2.76
C PHE A 53 -23.16 8.21 3.90
N ARG A 54 -23.38 9.53 3.81
CA ARG A 54 -23.04 10.48 4.90
C ARG A 54 -23.80 10.17 6.19
N LYS A 55 -25.11 9.90 6.11
CA LYS A 55 -25.92 9.56 7.29
C LYS A 55 -25.42 8.29 7.96
N MET A 56 -25.11 7.27 7.17
CA MET A 56 -24.57 5.99 7.66
C MET A 56 -23.21 6.17 8.34
N LEU A 57 -22.28 6.91 7.73
CA LEU A 57 -20.98 7.20 8.36
C LEU A 57 -21.12 7.96 9.68
N LYS A 58 -22.05 8.92 9.77
CA LYS A 58 -22.31 9.65 11.02
C LYS A 58 -22.88 8.73 12.11
N ALA A 59 -23.75 7.77 11.75
CA ALA A 59 -24.26 6.78 12.68
C ALA A 59 -23.17 5.81 13.16
N GLU A 60 -22.36 5.25 12.26
CA GLU A 60 -21.27 4.34 12.61
C GLU A 60 -20.18 5.03 13.46
N ARG A 61 -19.90 6.31 13.21
CA ARG A 61 -19.00 7.11 14.07
C ARG A 61 -19.60 7.36 15.46
N LYS A 62 -20.89 7.64 15.57
CA LYS A 62 -21.59 7.77 16.87
C LYS A 62 -21.59 6.45 17.65
N ALA A 63 -21.63 5.32 16.96
CA ALA A 63 -21.49 3.99 17.56
C ALA A 63 -20.04 3.64 17.98
N GLY A 64 -19.08 4.56 17.81
CA GLY A 64 -17.68 4.36 18.23
C GLY A 64 -16.82 3.55 17.26
N VAL A 65 -17.28 3.32 16.02
CA VAL A 65 -16.50 2.55 15.05
C VAL A 65 -15.30 3.38 14.56
N PRO A 66 -14.05 2.86 14.63
CA PRO A 66 -12.88 3.56 14.14
C PRO A 66 -12.95 3.84 12.64
N VAL A 67 -12.55 5.05 12.23
CA VAL A 67 -12.55 5.51 10.83
C VAL A 67 -11.76 4.57 9.91
N ALA A 68 -10.66 3.99 10.41
CA ALA A 68 -9.86 3.03 9.66
C ALA A 68 -10.63 1.75 9.28
N LYS A 69 -11.54 1.29 10.14
CA LYS A 69 -12.40 0.12 9.84
C LYS A 69 -13.46 0.47 8.80
N LEU A 70 -14.05 1.67 8.89
CA LEU A 70 -15.03 2.16 7.92
C LEU A 70 -14.43 2.35 6.53
N ALA A 71 -13.22 2.92 6.48
CA ALA A 71 -12.45 3.08 5.25
C ALA A 71 -12.23 1.74 4.53
N LYS A 72 -11.79 0.72 5.26
CA LYS A 72 -11.58 -0.64 4.72
C LYS A 72 -12.89 -1.29 4.26
N LYS A 73 -13.94 -1.22 5.09
CA LYS A 73 -15.25 -1.83 4.80
C LYS A 73 -15.90 -1.27 3.52
N HIS A 74 -15.72 0.02 3.26
CA HIS A 74 -16.35 0.71 2.13
C HIS A 74 -15.42 1.00 0.95
N GLY A 75 -14.17 0.52 1.02
CA GLY A 75 -13.17 0.71 -0.04
C GLY A 75 -12.85 2.19 -0.30
N ILE A 76 -12.76 3.01 0.76
CA ILE A 76 -12.53 4.45 0.63
C ILE A 76 -11.36 4.89 1.49
N SER A 77 -10.70 5.99 1.10
CA SER A 77 -9.65 6.56 1.91
C SER A 77 -10.20 7.10 3.24
N PRO A 78 -9.44 6.95 4.35
CA PRO A 78 -9.78 7.60 5.62
C PRO A 78 -9.93 9.12 5.49
N SER A 79 -9.09 9.75 4.65
CA SER A 79 -9.14 11.19 4.36
C SER A 79 -10.48 11.65 3.80
N TYR A 80 -11.11 10.84 2.93
CA TYR A 80 -12.42 11.16 2.38
C TYR A 80 -13.52 11.11 3.44
N ILE A 81 -13.42 10.20 4.42
CA ILE A 81 -14.37 10.15 5.54
C ILE A 81 -14.27 11.43 6.39
N TYR A 82 -13.06 11.98 6.58
CA TYR A 82 -12.87 13.26 7.27
C TYR A 82 -13.39 14.46 6.46
N GLN A 83 -13.21 14.48 5.14
CA GLN A 83 -13.78 15.52 4.27
C GLN A 83 -15.32 15.54 4.24
N LEU A 84 -15.96 14.41 4.55
CA LEU A 84 -17.42 14.29 4.61
C LEU A 84 -18.04 14.67 5.97
N GLY A 85 -17.20 14.94 6.98
CA GLY A 85 -17.62 15.24 8.35
C GLY A 85 -18.37 16.55 8.47
#